data_AF-A0A2V5M7J6-F1
#
_entry.id   AF-A0A2V5M7J6-F1
#
_cell.length_a   1.000
_cell.length_b   1.000
_cell.length_c   1.000
_cell.angle_alpha   90.00
_cell.angle_beta   90.00
_cell.angle_gamma   90.00
#
_symmetry.space_group_name_H-M   'P 1'
#
loop_
_entity.id
_entity.type
_entity.pdbx_description
1 polymer ?
#
loop_
_entity_poly.entity_id
_entity_poly.type
_entity_poly.pdbx_seq_one_letter_code
_entity_poly.pdbx_strand_id
1 'polypeptide(L)'
;HLLPNWFSRLHPRYKTPINSIIFIGAVTLVIAISSQVGAGIQEAFQLVDNAANVFYGIVYFTMFAIPIFGARAIRSGAPIWLRIAALCGGAISFSAILFTVYPIIDVPSPLTFAVKIIAVTGIANAVGVAIYLAGKKRQRA
;
A
#
# COMPACT_ATOMS: atom_id res chain seq x y z
N HIS A 1 12.06 -9.06 15.79
CA HIS A 1 10.79 -9.08 15.02
C HIS A 1 10.49 -7.67 14.54
N LEU A 2 10.14 -7.50 13.26
CA LEU A 2 9.83 -6.18 12.69
C LEU A 2 8.41 -5.71 13.02
N LEU A 3 7.51 -6.65 13.30
CA LEU A 3 6.12 -6.37 13.68
C LEU A 3 5.94 -6.42 15.21
N PRO A 4 4.92 -5.73 15.76
CA PRO A 4 4.54 -5.87 17.16
C PRO A 4 4.14 -7.31 17.49
N ASN A 5 4.66 -7.84 18.61
CA ASN A 5 4.42 -9.24 19.01
C ASN A 5 2.92 -9.57 19.18
N TRP A 6 2.10 -8.61 19.62
CA TRP A 6 0.66 -8.81 19.75
C TRP A 6 -0.01 -8.98 18.38
N PHE A 7 0.45 -8.26 17.35
CA PHE A 7 -0.12 -8.31 16.00
C PHE A 7 0.13 -9.68 15.38
N SER A 8 1.36 -10.18 15.44
CA SER A 8 1.74 -11.49 14.88
C SER A 8 1.34 -12.69 15.74
N ARG A 9 0.60 -12.51 16.84
CA ARG A 9 0.26 -13.60 17.76
C ARG A 9 -0.78 -14.51 17.14
N LEU A 10 -0.42 -15.79 16.98
CA LEU A 10 -1.34 -16.82 16.50
C LEU A 10 -2.10 -17.45 17.66
N HIS A 11 -3.36 -17.83 17.40
CA HIS A 11 -4.17 -18.58 18.35
C HIS A 11 -3.48 -19.91 18.70
N PRO A 12 -3.32 -20.29 19.99
CA PRO A 12 -2.52 -21.45 20.39
C PRO A 12 -2.92 -22.76 19.71
N ARG A 13 -4.23 -22.99 19.57
CA ARG A 13 -4.84 -24.21 19.02
C ARG A 13 -5.09 -24.18 17.52
N TYR A 14 -5.57 -23.05 17.00
CA TYR A 14 -6.05 -22.94 15.60
C TYR A 14 -5.06 -22.23 14.68
N LYS A 15 -3.97 -21.69 15.26
CA LYS A 15 -2.95 -20.92 14.55
C LYS A 15 -3.53 -19.77 13.70
N THR A 16 -4.67 -19.22 14.09
CA THR A 16 -5.30 -18.07 13.43
C THR A 16 -4.75 -16.75 13.98
N PRO A 17 -4.40 -15.77 13.15
CA PRO A 17 -3.92 -14.45 13.59
C PRO A 17 -5.08 -13.53 13.96
N ILE A 18 -5.82 -13.86 15.04
CA ILE A 18 -7.06 -13.15 15.45
C ILE A 18 -6.82 -11.64 15.58
N ASN A 19 -5.70 -11.23 16.19
CA ASN A 19 -5.38 -9.83 16.41
C ASN A 19 -5.18 -9.05 15.11
N SER A 20 -4.48 -9.62 14.12
CA SER A 20 -4.35 -9.00 12.79
C SER A 20 -5.69 -8.93 12.06
N ILE A 21 -6.53 -9.96 12.17
CA ILE A 21 -7.86 -9.99 11.54
C ILE A 21 -8.72 -8.86 12.10
N ILE A 22 -8.79 -8.72 13.43
CA ILE A 22 -9.57 -7.65 14.08
C ILE A 22 -9.03 -6.28 13.70
N PHE A 23 -7.70 -6.10 13.72
CA PHE A 23 -7.07 -4.84 13.35
C PHE A 23 -7.39 -4.44 11.90
N ILE A 24 -7.19 -5.35 10.95
CA ILE A 24 -7.46 -5.09 9.53
C ILE A 24 -8.95 -4.86 9.32
N GLY A 25 -9.82 -5.66 9.96
CA GLY A 25 -11.27 -5.49 9.87
C GLY A 25 -11.73 -4.11 10.37
N ALA A 26 -11.20 -3.64 11.50
CA ALA A 26 -11.49 -2.31 12.02
C ALA A 26 -11.00 -1.21 11.08
N VAL A 27 -9.78 -1.32 10.53
CA VAL A 27 -9.25 -0.36 9.55
C VAL A 27 -10.11 -0.31 8.29
N THR A 28 -10.47 -1.48 7.74
CA THR A 28 -11.35 -1.56 6.55
C THR A 28 -12.71 -0.93 6.82
N LEU A 29 -13.29 -1.15 8.00
CA LEU A 29 -14.56 -0.54 8.39
C LEU A 29 -14.45 1.00 8.46
N VAL A 30 -13.39 1.52 9.08
CA VAL A 30 -13.14 2.97 9.16
C VAL A 30 -12.99 3.57 7.76
N ILE A 31 -12.25 2.93 6.86
CA ILE A 31 -12.09 3.39 5.48
C ILE A 31 -13.42 3.37 4.74
N ALA A 32 -14.20 2.29 4.87
CA ALA A 32 -15.50 2.15 4.22
C ALA A 32 -16.53 3.19 4.69
N ILE A 33 -16.53 3.55 5.97
CA ILE A 33 -17.40 4.61 6.49
C ILE A 33 -16.90 5.97 6.00
N SER A 34 -15.59 6.21 6.09
CA SER A 34 -14.98 7.49 5.72
C SER A 34 -15.12 7.81 4.23
N SER A 35 -15.08 6.80 3.35
CA SER A 35 -15.22 6.99 1.90
C SER A 35 -16.60 7.46 1.48
N GLN A 36 -17.64 7.23 2.29
CA GLN A 36 -19.01 7.63 2.01
C GLN A 36 -19.32 9.08 2.42
N VAL A 37 -18.46 9.72 3.23
CA VAL A 37 -18.72 11.06 3.76
C VAL A 37 -18.62 12.10 2.65
N GLY A 38 -19.74 12.74 2.33
CA GLY A 38 -19.82 13.82 1.35
C GLY A 38 -19.56 13.39 -0.09
N ALA A 39 -19.61 12.09 -0.38
CA ALA A 39 -19.39 11.50 -1.70
C ALA A 39 -20.68 10.82 -2.20
N GLY A 40 -20.91 10.86 -3.51
CA GLY A 40 -21.93 10.00 -4.13
C GLY A 40 -21.52 8.53 -4.07
N ILE A 41 -22.48 7.61 -4.25
CA ILE A 41 -22.21 6.15 -4.20
C ILE A 41 -21.10 5.74 -5.18
N GLN A 42 -21.10 6.32 -6.40
CA GLN A 42 -20.08 6.04 -7.41
C GLN A 42 -18.71 6.60 -7.02
N GLU A 43 -18.65 7.83 -6.46
CA GLU A 43 -17.41 8.42 -5.96
C GLU A 43 -16.82 7.61 -4.81
N ALA A 44 -17.66 7.20 -3.85
CA ALA A 44 -17.22 6.42 -2.69
C ALA A 44 -16.64 5.06 -3.10
N PHE A 45 -17.28 4.37 -4.04
CA PHE A 45 -16.78 3.10 -4.57
C PHE A 45 -15.46 3.30 -5.32
N GLN A 46 -15.41 4.26 -6.24
CA GLN A 46 -14.21 4.51 -7.02
C GLN A 46 -13.05 4.98 -6.15
N LEU A 47 -13.31 5.76 -5.11
CA LEU A 47 -12.28 6.22 -4.19
C LEU A 47 -11.60 5.05 -3.49
N VAL A 48 -12.38 4.10 -2.96
CA VAL A 48 -11.83 2.92 -2.27
C VAL A 48 -11.09 2.00 -3.23
N ASP A 49 -11.65 1.75 -4.41
CA ASP A 49 -11.02 0.91 -5.44
C ASP A 49 -9.72 1.52 -5.96
N ASN A 50 -9.73 2.82 -6.27
CA ASN A 50 -8.54 3.53 -6.71
C ASN A 50 -7.46 3.56 -5.61
N ALA A 51 -7.84 3.80 -4.35
CA ALA A 51 -6.89 3.75 -3.23
C ALA A 51 -6.26 2.36 -3.09
N ALA A 52 -7.06 1.28 -3.17
CA ALA A 52 -6.56 -0.09 -3.17
C ALA A 52 -5.57 -0.35 -4.33
N ASN A 53 -5.91 0.05 -5.55
CA ASN A 53 -5.03 -0.07 -6.71
C ASN A 53 -3.74 0.72 -6.56
N VAL A 54 -3.76 1.91 -5.95
CA VAL A 54 -2.55 2.68 -5.66
C VAL A 54 -1.67 1.96 -4.64
N PHE A 55 -2.24 1.38 -3.57
CA PHE A 55 -1.47 0.56 -2.63
C PHE A 55 -0.78 -0.62 -3.32
N TYR A 56 -1.50 -1.36 -4.16
CA TYR A 56 -0.92 -2.45 -4.95
C TYR A 56 0.15 -1.94 -5.93
N GLY A 57 -0.13 -0.83 -6.62
CA GLY A 57 0.81 -0.20 -7.55
C GLY A 57 2.13 0.15 -6.87
N ILE A 58 2.11 0.71 -5.65
CA ILE A 58 3.31 1.02 -4.88
C ILE A 58 4.10 -0.26 -4.56
N VAL A 59 3.43 -1.34 -4.19
CA VAL A 59 4.09 -2.64 -3.91
C VAL A 59 4.74 -3.20 -5.17
N TYR A 60 4.03 -3.20 -6.31
CA TYR A 60 4.58 -3.68 -7.58
C TYR A 60 5.73 -2.81 -8.07
N PHE A 61 5.61 -1.48 -7.98
CA PHE A 61 6.68 -0.56 -8.31
C PHE A 61 7.92 -0.84 -7.44
N THR A 62 7.73 -1.03 -6.13
CA THR A 62 8.81 -1.38 -5.21
C THR A 62 9.45 -2.72 -5.58
N MET A 63 8.66 -3.73 -5.93
CA MET A 63 9.14 -5.03 -6.38
C MET A 63 10.02 -4.91 -7.64
N PHE A 64 9.57 -4.15 -8.65
CA PHE A 64 10.34 -3.89 -9.86
C PHE A 64 11.57 -3.01 -9.62
N ALA A 65 11.58 -2.19 -8.56
CA ALA A 65 12.76 -1.46 -8.17
C ALA A 65 13.88 -2.35 -7.59
N ILE A 66 13.58 -3.55 -7.06
CA ILE A 66 14.57 -4.41 -6.38
C ILE A 66 15.76 -4.78 -7.28
N PRO A 67 15.59 -5.27 -8.53
CA PRO A 67 16.73 -5.62 -9.38
C PRO A 67 17.61 -4.42 -9.80
N ILE A 68 17.11 -3.19 -9.62
CA ILE A 68 17.76 -1.94 -10.07
C ILE A 68 18.41 -1.21 -8.88
N PHE A 69 17.65 -1.02 -7.80
CA PHE A 69 18.01 -0.22 -6.61
C PHE A 69 18.08 -1.03 -5.31
N GLY A 70 17.75 -2.32 -5.34
CA GLY A 70 17.78 -3.19 -4.16
C GLY A 70 19.20 -3.45 -3.62
N ALA A 71 19.26 -4.20 -2.52
CA ALA A 71 20.52 -4.55 -1.86
C ALA A 71 21.52 -5.16 -2.86
N ARG A 72 22.81 -4.82 -2.72
CA ARG A 72 23.87 -5.23 -3.66
C ARG A 72 23.90 -6.74 -3.90
N ALA A 73 23.67 -7.54 -2.86
CA ALA A 73 23.59 -9.00 -2.93
C ALA A 73 22.45 -9.53 -3.83
N ILE A 74 21.33 -8.80 -3.89
CA ILE A 74 20.18 -9.16 -4.73
C ILE A 74 20.38 -8.61 -6.15
N ARG A 75 20.87 -7.37 -6.27
CA ARG A 75 21.13 -6.71 -7.57
C ARG A 75 22.25 -7.38 -8.37
N SER A 76 23.28 -7.92 -7.71
CA SER A 76 24.45 -8.52 -8.38
C SER A 76 24.10 -9.81 -9.14
N GLY A 77 23.07 -10.53 -8.72
CA GLY A 77 22.59 -11.74 -9.41
C GLY A 77 21.61 -11.47 -10.55
N ALA A 78 21.15 -10.23 -10.73
CA ALA A 78 20.14 -9.90 -11.74
C ALA A 78 20.78 -9.74 -13.14
N PRO A 79 20.44 -10.59 -14.13
CA PRO A 79 20.91 -10.45 -15.50
C PRO A 79 20.36 -9.18 -16.15
N ILE A 80 21.03 -8.68 -17.19
CA ILE A 80 20.68 -7.38 -17.79
C ILE A 80 19.25 -7.36 -18.38
N TRP A 81 18.80 -8.47 -18.96
CA TRP A 81 17.43 -8.63 -19.47
C TRP A 81 16.38 -8.46 -18.38
N LEU A 82 16.65 -8.99 -17.18
CA LEU A 82 15.75 -8.84 -16.04
C LEU A 82 15.68 -7.38 -15.57
N ARG A 83 16.79 -6.63 -15.64
CA ARG A 83 16.79 -5.20 -15.31
C ARG A 83 16.00 -4.37 -16.31
N ILE A 84 16.07 -4.71 -17.60
CA ILE A 84 15.26 -4.07 -18.65
C ILE A 84 13.78 -4.39 -18.41
N ALA A 85 13.43 -5.66 -18.17
CA ALA A 85 12.05 -6.04 -17.85
C ALA A 85 11.53 -5.33 -16.59
N ALA A 86 12.37 -5.22 -15.56
CA ALA A 86 12.04 -4.50 -14.33
C ALA A 86 11.84 -3.00 -14.57
N LEU A 87 12.62 -2.38 -15.46
CA LEU A 87 12.44 -0.98 -15.84
C LEU A 87 11.10 -0.78 -16.54
N CYS A 88 10.74 -1.64 -17.49
CA CYS A 88 9.45 -1.60 -18.18
C CYS A 88 8.28 -1.80 -17.21
N GLY A 89 8.36 -2.83 -16.36
CA GLY A 89 7.33 -3.11 -15.35
C GLY A 89 7.18 -1.99 -14.33
N GLY A 90 8.29 -1.39 -13.89
CA GLY A 90 8.32 -0.22 -13.03
C GLY A 90 7.68 1.01 -13.68
N ALA A 91 7.99 1.29 -14.95
CA ALA A 91 7.40 2.38 -15.70
C ALA A 91 5.88 2.22 -15.86
N ILE A 92 5.41 1.01 -16.20
CA ILE A 92 3.97 0.71 -16.31
C ILE A 92 3.28 0.86 -14.94
N SER A 93 3.89 0.32 -13.88
CA SER A 93 3.33 0.43 -12.52
C SER A 93 3.23 1.89 -12.07
N PHE A 94 4.25 2.70 -12.37
CA PHE A 94 4.25 4.12 -12.06
C PHE A 94 3.16 4.88 -12.84
N SER A 95 3.05 4.65 -14.15
CA SER A 95 1.99 5.24 -14.97
C SER A 95 0.60 4.83 -14.50
N ALA A 96 0.41 3.57 -14.11
CA ALA A 96 -0.86 3.07 -13.57
C ALA A 96 -1.25 3.85 -12.29
N ILE A 97 -0.32 4.04 -11.35
CA ILE A 97 -0.57 4.85 -10.15
C ILE A 97 -1.03 6.26 -10.52
N LEU A 98 -0.35 6.92 -11.47
CA LEU A 98 -0.70 8.28 -11.88
C LEU A 98 -2.10 8.36 -12.49
N PHE A 99 -2.47 7.41 -13.35
CA PHE A 99 -3.79 7.39 -13.98
C PHE A 99 -4.91 7.00 -13.01
N THR A 100 -4.64 6.14 -12.03
CA THR A 100 -5.62 5.77 -11.00
C THR A 100 -6.00 6.93 -10.07
N VAL A 101 -5.14 7.94 -9.91
CA VAL A 101 -5.47 9.14 -9.11
C VAL A 101 -6.49 10.04 -9.82
N TYR A 102 -6.56 9.97 -11.15
CA TYR A 102 -7.53 10.74 -11.93
C TYR A 102 -8.92 10.07 -11.90
N PRO A 103 -9.98 10.79 -11.51
CA PRO A 103 -11.33 10.22 -11.47
C PRO A 103 -11.84 9.88 -12.88
N ILE A 104 -12.49 8.73 -13.00
CA ILE A 104 -13.09 8.26 -14.28
C ILE A 104 -14.53 8.77 -14.39
N ILE A 105 -15.22 8.95 -13.25
CA ILE A 105 -16.57 9.48 -13.19
C ILE A 105 -16.57 11.00 -12.97
N ASP A 106 -17.71 11.63 -13.25
CA ASP A 106 -17.94 13.02 -12.86
C ASP A 106 -17.97 13.16 -11.34
N VAL A 107 -16.89 13.75 -10.81
CA VAL A 107 -16.79 14.16 -9.41
C VAL A 107 -16.90 15.68 -9.34
N PRO A 108 -17.49 16.25 -8.27
CA PRO A 108 -17.63 17.71 -8.12
C PRO A 108 -16.30 18.46 -8.20
N SER A 109 -15.21 17.82 -7.74
CA SER A 109 -13.85 18.36 -7.79
C SER A 109 -12.82 17.22 -7.94
N PRO A 110 -12.16 17.09 -9.12
CA PRO A 110 -11.10 16.12 -9.33
C PRO A 110 -9.92 16.28 -8.37
N LEU A 111 -9.61 17.52 -7.98
CA LEU A 111 -8.56 17.81 -7.00
C LEU A 111 -8.92 17.25 -5.62
N THR A 112 -10.16 17.42 -5.17
CA THR A 112 -10.59 16.89 -3.87
C THR A 112 -10.51 15.36 -3.86
N PHE A 113 -10.91 14.73 -4.95
CA PHE A 113 -10.81 13.28 -5.13
C PHE A 113 -9.35 12.79 -5.08
N ALA A 114 -8.46 13.42 -5.86
CA ALA A 114 -7.03 13.10 -5.86
C ALA A 114 -6.38 13.28 -4.49
N VAL A 115 -6.71 14.39 -3.79
CA VAL A 115 -6.21 14.66 -2.43
C VAL A 115 -6.67 13.59 -1.45
N LYS A 116 -7.93 13.13 -1.51
CA LYS A 116 -8.42 12.02 -0.66
C LYS A 116 -7.59 10.76 -0.88
N ILE A 117 -7.33 10.37 -2.14
CA ILE A 117 -6.54 9.17 -2.47
C ILE A 117 -5.09 9.30 -1.97
N ILE A 118 -4.45 10.44 -2.25
CA ILE A 118 -3.06 10.70 -1.83
C ILE A 118 -2.96 10.72 -0.31
N ALA A 119 -3.91 11.34 0.38
CA ALA A 119 -3.92 11.39 1.85
C ALA A 119 -4.07 10.00 2.47
N VAL A 120 -5.05 9.21 2.02
CA VAL A 120 -5.28 7.84 2.52
C VAL A 120 -4.04 6.97 2.28
N THR A 121 -3.51 7.00 1.06
CA THR A 121 -2.31 6.23 0.69
C THR A 121 -1.09 6.66 1.50
N GLY A 122 -0.85 7.97 1.58
CA GLY A 122 0.30 8.54 2.27
C GLY A 122 0.30 8.25 3.77
N ILE A 123 -0.85 8.45 4.44
CA ILE A 123 -1.01 8.19 5.86
C ILE A 123 -0.77 6.70 6.17
N ALA A 124 -1.40 5.80 5.42
CA ALA A 124 -1.24 4.36 5.66
C ALA A 124 0.20 3.88 5.44
N ASN A 125 0.89 4.38 4.40
CA ASN A 125 2.31 4.08 4.19
C ASN A 125 3.19 4.66 5.30
N ALA A 126 2.91 5.89 5.77
CA ALA A 126 3.62 6.49 6.88
C ALA A 126 3.47 5.68 8.18
N VAL A 127 2.26 5.16 8.46
CA VAL A 127 2.02 4.23 9.57
C VAL A 127 2.87 2.96 9.42
N GLY A 128 2.91 2.37 8.22
CA GLY A 128 3.75 1.21 7.93
C GLY A 128 5.24 1.46 8.18
N VAL A 129 5.75 2.61 7.71
CA VAL A 129 7.14 3.05 7.95
C VAL A 129 7.39 3.24 9.46
N ALA A 130 6.48 3.88 10.18
CA ALA A 130 6.61 4.09 11.62
C ALA A 130 6.69 2.76 12.39
N ILE A 131 5.83 1.78 12.04
CA ILE A 131 5.87 0.43 12.61
C ILE A 131 7.22 -0.24 12.33
N TYR A 132 7.70 -0.18 11.09
CA TYR A 132 8.99 -0.76 10.70
C TYR A 132 10.17 -0.13 11.47
N LEU A 133 10.21 1.20 11.55
CA LEU A 133 11.27 1.91 12.27
C LEU A 133 11.27 1.59 13.78
N ALA A 134 10.08 1.51 14.38
CA ALA A 134 9.94 1.10 15.78
C ALA A 134 10.42 -0.35 16.00
N GLY A 135 10.07 -1.27 15.10
CA GLY A 135 10.53 -2.66 15.13
C GLY A 135 12.05 -2.77 14.98
N LYS A 136 12.63 -2.01 14.06
CA LYS A 136 14.09 -1.95 13.84
C LYS A 136 14.83 -1.43 15.07
N LYS A 137 14.29 -0.42 15.77
CA LYS A 137 14.86 0.08 17.03
C LYS A 137 14.86 -1.00 18.11
N ARG A 138 13.76 -1.76 18.24
CA ARG A 138 13.65 -2.89 19.19
C ARG A 138 14.59 -4.06 18.90
N GLN A 139 15.01 -4.25 17.65
CA GLN A 139 15.97 -5.30 17.29
C GLN A 139 17.42 -4.90 17.58
N ARG A 140 17.70 -3.60 17.70
CA ARG A 140 19.04 -3.07 17.96
C ARG A 140 19.32 -2.84 19.45
N ALA A 141 18.27 -2.71 20.27
CA ALA A 141 18.33 -2.67 21.72
C ALA A 141 18.33 -4.10 22.27
#